data_AF-A0A0R3UGU7-F1
#
_entry.id   AF-A0A0R3UGU7-F1
#
_cell.length_a   1.000
_cell.length_b   1.000
_cell.length_c   1.000
_cell.angle_alpha   90.00
_cell.angle_beta   90.00
_cell.angle_gamma   90.00
#
_symmetry.space_group_name_H-M   'P 1'
#
loop_
_entity.id
_entity.type
_entity.pdbx_description
1 polymer ?
#
loop_
_entity_poly.entity_id
_entity_poly.type
_entity_poly.pdbx_seq_one_letter_code
_entity_poly.pdbx_strand_id
1 'polypeptide(L)'
;MPFASFKNIQKRNARLHKERSQPAARSKLGPLPKKKDFILRARDDETKRNRLRDLKRKALDKNEDEFYFAMHNSALSAERGHIPLVDKKEYSDAELDELLSRDILYLRNELQLERSKIRELESRFSLLPADPS
;
A
#
# COMPACT_ATOMS: atom_id res chain seq x y z
N MET A 1 46.58 23.65 12.72
CA MET A 1 46.41 24.42 11.46
C MET A 1 45.39 25.54 11.65
N PRO A 2 45.79 26.80 11.88
CA PRO A 2 44.89 27.91 12.24
C PRO A 2 44.16 28.56 11.04
N PHE A 3 44.47 28.15 9.80
CA PHE A 3 43.89 28.72 8.57
C PHE A 3 42.47 28.26 8.22
N ALA A 4 41.95 27.23 8.90
CA ALA A 4 40.61 26.72 8.63
C ALA A 4 39.50 27.68 9.14
N SER A 5 39.74 28.43 10.21
CA SER A 5 38.69 29.25 10.85
C SER A 5 38.27 30.46 9.99
N PHE A 6 39.21 31.22 9.45
CA PHE A 6 38.92 32.40 8.62
C PHE A 6 38.28 32.06 7.27
N LYS A 7 38.66 30.92 6.68
CA LYS A 7 38.09 30.42 5.42
C LYS A 7 36.64 29.95 5.59
N ASN A 8 36.32 29.37 6.74
CA ASN A 8 34.95 28.99 7.10
C ASN A 8 34.07 30.22 7.38
N ILE A 9 34.65 31.30 7.94
CA ILE A 9 33.95 32.56 8.19
C ILE A 9 33.56 33.30 6.90
N GLN A 10 34.38 33.29 5.86
CA GLN A 10 33.97 33.87 4.57
C GLN A 10 32.90 33.02 3.88
N LYS A 11 33.01 31.69 3.95
CA LYS A 11 32.01 30.77 3.39
C LYS A 11 30.67 30.82 4.10
N ARG A 12 30.63 31.02 5.43
CA ARG A 12 29.37 31.16 6.18
C ARG A 12 28.57 32.39 5.76
N ASN A 13 29.26 33.45 5.34
CA ASN A 13 28.67 34.71 4.88
C ASN A 13 28.48 34.73 3.34
N ALA A 14 28.94 33.69 2.63
CA ALA A 14 28.78 33.59 1.18
C ALA A 14 27.34 33.21 0.82
N ARG A 15 26.82 33.77 -0.27
CA ARG A 15 25.49 33.43 -0.78
C ARG A 15 25.46 31.97 -1.24
N LEU A 16 24.47 31.21 -0.77
CA LEU A 16 24.24 29.85 -1.21
C LEU A 16 23.87 29.81 -2.70
N HIS A 17 24.54 28.97 -3.48
CA HIS A 17 24.17 28.72 -4.87
C HIS A 17 22.85 27.95 -4.95
N LYS A 18 21.83 28.57 -5.54
CA LYS A 18 20.52 27.96 -5.77
C LYS A 18 20.51 27.17 -7.07
N GLU A 19 19.77 26.07 -7.09
CA GLU A 19 19.56 25.27 -8.29
C GLU A 19 18.45 25.88 -9.16
N ARG A 20 18.57 25.79 -10.49
CA ARG A 20 17.56 26.29 -11.44
C ARG A 20 16.39 25.32 -11.60
N SER A 21 15.18 25.85 -11.75
CA SER A 21 13.96 25.09 -12.07
C SER A 21 13.92 24.62 -13.54
N GLN A 22 12.94 23.77 -13.86
CA GLN A 22 12.64 23.37 -15.23
C GLN A 22 12.08 24.57 -16.03
N PRO A 23 12.47 24.77 -17.31
CA PRO A 23 11.89 25.83 -18.14
C PRO A 23 10.38 25.69 -18.29
N ALA A 24 9.65 26.81 -18.30
CA ALA A 24 8.19 26.83 -18.34
C ALA A 24 7.60 26.06 -19.54
N ALA A 25 8.25 26.15 -20.71
CA ALA A 25 7.84 25.41 -21.91
C ALA A 25 7.89 23.87 -21.76
N ARG A 26 8.67 23.36 -20.79
CA ARG A 26 8.84 21.92 -20.52
C ARG A 26 8.28 21.50 -19.16
N SER A 27 7.43 22.32 -18.55
CA SER A 27 6.80 22.04 -17.26
C SER A 27 6.02 20.72 -17.24
N LYS A 28 5.42 20.34 -18.39
CA LYS A 28 4.69 19.08 -18.58
C LYS A 28 5.52 17.82 -18.28
N LEU A 29 6.85 17.88 -18.41
CA LEU A 29 7.75 16.73 -18.17
C LEU A 29 8.07 16.52 -16.68
N GLY A 30 7.56 17.38 -15.80
CA GLY A 30 7.88 17.36 -14.37
C GLY A 30 9.22 18.03 -14.04
N PRO A 31 9.76 17.79 -12.83
CA PRO A 31 10.97 18.44 -12.35
C PRO A 31 12.21 18.01 -13.16
N LEU A 32 13.12 18.95 -13.40
CA LEU A 32 14.37 18.70 -14.13
C LEU A 32 15.35 17.89 -13.25
N PRO A 33 15.66 16.62 -13.59
CA PRO A 33 16.56 15.81 -12.78
C PRO A 33 17.95 16.43 -12.72
N LYS A 34 18.54 16.43 -11.53
CA LYS A 34 19.89 16.94 -11.29
C LYS A 34 20.85 15.79 -11.03
N LYS A 35 22.13 16.13 -10.83
CA LYS A 35 23.18 15.13 -10.58
C LYS A 35 22.86 14.23 -9.37
N LYS A 36 22.24 14.79 -8.32
CA LYS A 36 21.82 14.02 -7.14
C LYS A 36 20.79 12.95 -7.52
N ASP A 37 19.76 13.31 -8.27
CA ASP A 37 18.72 12.39 -8.74
C ASP A 37 19.29 11.32 -9.67
N PHE A 38 20.22 11.71 -10.55
CA PHE A 38 20.91 10.76 -11.42
C PHE A 38 21.71 9.72 -10.61
N ILE A 39 22.42 10.15 -9.55
CA ILE A 39 23.16 9.23 -8.69
C ILE A 39 22.20 8.26 -7.98
N LEU A 40 21.08 8.75 -7.46
CA LEU A 40 20.06 7.91 -6.83
C LEU A 40 19.50 6.87 -7.82
N ARG A 41 19.15 7.31 -9.03
CA ARG A 41 18.66 6.42 -10.09
C ARG A 41 19.71 5.39 -10.50
N ALA A 42 20.96 5.80 -10.69
CA ALA A 42 22.03 4.88 -11.08
C ALA A 42 22.28 3.80 -10.02
N ARG A 43 22.24 4.17 -8.73
CA ARG A 43 22.36 3.21 -7.62
C ARG A 43 21.18 2.25 -7.57
N ASP A 44 19.96 2.75 -7.72
CA ASP A 44 18.76 1.90 -7.79
C ASP A 44 18.82 0.91 -8.96
N ASP A 45 19.20 1.37 -10.16
CA ASP A 45 19.38 0.52 -11.32
C ASP A 45 20.46 -0.55 -11.10
N GLU A 46 21.58 -0.18 -10.48
CA GLU A 46 22.67 -1.09 -10.16
C GLU A 46 22.23 -2.16 -9.16
N THR A 47 21.55 -1.78 -8.07
CA THR A 47 21.03 -2.75 -7.08
C THR A 47 20.03 -3.73 -7.70
N LYS A 48 19.12 -3.26 -8.55
CA LYS A 48 18.17 -4.11 -9.29
C LYS A 48 18.89 -5.07 -10.23
N ARG A 49 19.86 -4.59 -11.00
CA ARG A 49 20.66 -5.44 -11.90
C ARG A 49 21.42 -6.51 -11.13
N ASN A 50 22.05 -6.16 -10.01
CA ASN A 50 22.78 -7.11 -9.18
C ASN A 50 21.84 -8.18 -8.61
N ARG A 51 20.67 -7.76 -8.08
CA ARG A 51 19.65 -8.70 -7.60
C ARG A 51 19.17 -9.66 -8.70
N LEU A 52 18.96 -9.18 -9.92
CA LEU A 52 18.59 -10.03 -11.05
C LEU A 52 19.71 -11.02 -11.42
N ARG A 53 20.98 -10.61 -11.35
CA ARG A 53 22.12 -11.51 -11.60
C ARG A 53 22.19 -12.62 -10.56
N ASP A 54 21.97 -12.29 -9.28
CA ASP A 54 21.97 -13.27 -8.20
C ASP A 54 20.78 -14.24 -8.31
N LEU A 55 19.59 -13.74 -8.66
CA LEU A 55 18.43 -14.60 -8.93
C LEU A 55 18.66 -15.54 -10.11
N LYS A 56 19.29 -15.06 -11.19
CA LYS A 56 19.69 -15.91 -12.32
C LYS A 56 20.68 -17.00 -11.91
N ARG A 57 21.69 -16.65 -11.10
CA ARG A 57 22.64 -17.63 -10.58
C ARG A 57 21.93 -18.70 -9.75
N LYS A 58 21.08 -18.29 -8.79
CA LYS A 58 20.28 -19.23 -7.98
C LYS A 58 19.38 -20.14 -8.82
N ALA A 59 18.80 -19.61 -9.91
CA ALA A 59 17.99 -20.41 -10.82
C ALA A 59 18.81 -21.44 -11.62
N LEU A 60 20.07 -21.11 -11.97
CA LEU A 60 20.98 -22.04 -12.64
C LEU A 60 21.51 -23.12 -11.70
N ASP A 61 21.78 -22.76 -10.45
CA ASP A 61 22.30 -23.68 -9.42
C ASP A 61 21.18 -24.51 -8.75
N LYS A 62 19.95 -24.47 -9.28
CA LYS A 62 18.78 -25.17 -8.71
C LYS A 62 18.94 -26.69 -8.86
N ASN A 63 18.67 -27.44 -7.80
CA ASN A 63 18.57 -28.90 -7.85
C ASN A 63 17.17 -29.32 -8.34
N GLU A 64 17.09 -30.19 -9.35
CA GLU A 64 15.80 -30.67 -9.89
C GLU A 64 15.03 -31.55 -8.90
N ASP A 65 15.76 -32.26 -8.02
CA ASP A 65 15.19 -33.16 -7.02
C ASP A 65 14.93 -32.47 -5.66
N GLU A 66 15.00 -31.14 -5.58
CA GLU A 66 14.77 -30.45 -4.31
C GLU A 66 13.32 -30.57 -3.82
N PHE A 67 13.16 -30.96 -2.56
CA PHE A 67 11.85 -31.05 -1.92
C PHE A 67 11.84 -30.24 -0.62
N TYR A 68 10.90 -29.30 -0.54
CA TYR A 68 10.58 -28.58 0.69
C TYR A 68 9.17 -28.97 1.12
N PHE A 69 8.96 -29.19 2.42
CA PHE A 69 7.62 -29.52 2.92
C PHE A 69 6.59 -28.48 2.49
N ALA A 70 6.89 -27.19 2.46
CA ALA A 70 5.95 -26.16 2.00
C ALA A 70 5.44 -26.31 0.54
N MET A 71 6.06 -27.16 -0.28
CA MET A 71 5.59 -27.45 -1.65
C MET A 71 4.21 -28.14 -1.68
N HIS A 72 3.75 -28.80 -0.60
CA HIS A 72 2.38 -29.35 -0.56
C HIS A 72 1.30 -28.25 -0.45
N ASN A 73 1.65 -27.08 0.08
CA ASN A 73 0.74 -25.94 0.29
C ASN A 73 0.95 -24.81 -0.75
N SER A 74 1.72 -25.06 -1.80
CA SER A 74 1.96 -24.09 -2.86
C SER A 74 1.92 -24.75 -4.24
N ALA A 75 1.33 -24.04 -5.20
CA ALA A 75 1.27 -24.47 -6.58
C ALA A 75 2.13 -23.54 -7.44
N LEU A 76 2.79 -24.09 -8.46
CA LEU A 76 3.52 -23.31 -9.45
C LEU A 76 2.75 -23.31 -10.77
N SER A 77 2.36 -22.13 -11.25
CA SER A 77 1.77 -21.96 -12.59
C SER A 77 2.76 -21.27 -13.51
N ALA A 78 2.90 -21.76 -14.75
CA ALA A 78 3.78 -21.15 -15.74
C ALA A 78 3.42 -19.69 -16.06
N GLU A 79 2.13 -19.33 -15.99
CA GLU A 79 1.65 -17.97 -16.28
C GLU A 79 1.68 -17.05 -15.06
N ARG A 80 1.37 -17.57 -13.87
CA ARG A 80 1.16 -16.76 -12.65
C ARG A 80 2.30 -16.86 -11.63
N GLY A 81 3.27 -17.75 -11.84
CA GLY A 81 4.36 -17.99 -10.90
C GLY A 81 3.92 -18.77 -9.66
N HIS A 82 4.54 -18.46 -8.51
CA HIS A 82 4.22 -19.11 -7.22
C HIS A 82 2.83 -18.66 -6.74
N ILE A 83 1.91 -19.62 -6.63
CA ILE A 83 0.58 -19.45 -6.10
C ILE A 83 0.55 -20.10 -4.71
N PRO A 84 0.45 -19.33 -3.62
CA PRO A 84 0.15 -19.94 -2.34
C PRO A 84 -1.23 -20.59 -2.45
N LEU A 85 -1.36 -21.87 -2.06
CA LEU A 85 -2.70 -22.39 -1.78
C LEU A 85 -3.17 -21.65 -0.55
N VAL A 86 -4.02 -20.65 -0.76
CA VAL A 86 -4.75 -20.05 0.35
C VAL A 86 -5.72 -21.12 0.80
N ASP A 87 -5.55 -21.59 2.03
CA ASP A 87 -6.54 -22.39 2.74
C ASP A 87 -7.78 -21.52 2.93
N LYS A 88 -8.59 -21.38 1.87
CA LYS A 88 -9.96 -20.92 2.04
C LYS A 88 -10.59 -22.00 2.90
N LYS A 89 -11.00 -21.63 4.11
CA LYS A 89 -11.75 -22.52 4.97
C LYS A 89 -12.99 -22.95 4.19
N GLU A 90 -12.98 -24.20 3.72
CA GLU A 90 -14.16 -24.79 3.11
C GLU A 90 -15.16 -24.99 4.24
N TYR A 91 -16.28 -24.29 4.16
CA TYR A 91 -17.37 -24.45 5.10
C TYR A 91 -18.24 -25.60 4.62
N SER A 92 -18.64 -26.46 5.55
CA SER A 92 -19.70 -27.43 5.28
C SER A 92 -21.03 -26.69 5.02
N ASP A 93 -21.93 -27.28 4.24
CA ASP A 93 -23.26 -26.71 4.00
C ASP A 93 -23.99 -26.39 5.31
N ALA A 94 -23.83 -27.24 6.32
CA ALA A 94 -24.40 -27.01 7.65
C ALA A 94 -23.79 -25.80 8.39
N GLU A 95 -22.48 -25.58 8.23
CA GLU A 95 -21.80 -24.42 8.81
C GLU A 95 -22.19 -23.12 8.10
N LEU A 96 -22.40 -23.18 6.78
CA LEU A 96 -22.90 -22.06 6.00
C LEU A 96 -24.34 -21.70 6.41
N ASP A 97 -25.21 -22.68 6.58
CA ASP A 97 -26.58 -22.48 7.03
C ASP A 97 -26.64 -21.84 8.42
N GLU A 98 -25.77 -22.27 9.34
CA GLU A 98 -25.66 -21.66 10.67
C GLU A 98 -25.19 -20.20 10.59
N LEU A 99 -24.16 -19.93 9.78
CA LEU A 99 -23.60 -18.59 9.59
C LEU A 99 -24.63 -17.64 8.98
N LEU A 100 -25.32 -18.08 7.93
CA LEU A 100 -26.41 -17.31 7.30
C LEU A 100 -27.58 -17.08 8.27
N SER A 101 -27.93 -18.08 9.08
CA SER A 101 -28.98 -17.94 10.10
C SER A 101 -28.61 -16.88 11.12
N ARG A 102 -27.35 -16.85 11.59
CA ARG A 102 -26.84 -15.84 12.50
C ARG A 102 -26.88 -14.44 11.89
N ASP A 103 -26.51 -14.31 10.62
CA ASP A 103 -26.54 -13.04 9.90
C ASP A 103 -27.98 -12.51 9.74
N ILE A 104 -28.95 -13.39 9.45
CA ILE A 104 -30.37 -13.02 9.38
C ILE A 104 -30.87 -12.50 10.73
N LEU A 105 -30.50 -13.17 11.83
CA LEU A 105 -30.88 -12.73 13.18
C LEU A 105 -30.25 -11.37 13.52
N TYR A 106 -28.99 -11.17 13.18
CA TYR A 106 -28.30 -9.90 13.37
C TYR A 106 -29.00 -8.77 12.61
N LEU A 107 -29.25 -8.95 11.31
CA LEU A 107 -29.94 -7.96 10.48
C LEU A 107 -31.35 -7.66 10.97
N ARG A 108 -32.07 -8.68 11.47
CA ARG A 108 -33.39 -8.50 12.06
C ARG A 108 -33.35 -7.62 13.32
N ASN A 109 -32.35 -7.84 14.18
CA ASN A 109 -32.17 -7.05 15.39
C ASN A 109 -31.78 -5.60 15.07
N GLU A 110 -30.84 -5.39 14.15
CA GLU A 110 -30.47 -4.04 13.67
C GLU A 110 -31.67 -3.32 13.08
N LEU A 111 -32.47 -4.00 12.25
CA LEU A 111 -33.70 -3.44 11.68
C LEU A 111 -34.70 -3.04 12.78
N GLN A 112 -34.87 -3.85 13.84
CA GLN A 112 -35.75 -3.50 14.96
C GLN A 112 -35.26 -2.26 15.71
N LEU A 113 -33.95 -2.15 15.95
CA LEU A 113 -33.34 -0.98 16.57
C LEU A 113 -33.57 0.26 15.72
N GLU A 114 -33.30 0.22 14.41
CA GLU A 114 -33.54 1.35 13.51
C GLU A 114 -35.03 1.72 13.45
N ARG A 115 -35.94 0.75 13.41
CA ARG A 115 -37.37 1.03 13.49
C ARG A 115 -37.77 1.72 14.80
N SER A 116 -37.18 1.32 15.94
CA SER A 116 -37.45 2.01 17.21
C SER A 116 -36.92 3.44 17.21
N LYS A 117 -35.73 3.69 16.66
CA LYS A 117 -35.16 5.04 16.51
C LYS A 117 -36.03 5.91 15.61
N ILE A 118 -36.51 5.38 14.49
CA ILE A 118 -37.42 6.09 13.58
C ILE A 118 -38.70 6.49 14.32
N ARG A 119 -39.34 5.56 15.06
CA ARG A 119 -40.55 5.87 15.84
C ARG A 119 -40.30 6.93 16.92
N GLU A 120 -39.16 6.86 17.60
CA GLU A 120 -38.79 7.87 18.58
C GLU A 120 -38.64 9.25 17.91
N LEU A 121 -37.96 9.34 16.77
CA LEU A 121 -37.79 10.59 16.02
C LEU A 121 -39.12 11.12 15.47
N GLU A 122 -39.99 10.25 14.91
CA GLU A 122 -41.33 10.62 14.46
C GLU A 122 -42.19 11.14 15.60
N SER A 123 -42.15 10.50 16.78
CA SER A 123 -42.89 10.99 17.95
C SER A 123 -42.37 12.35 18.44
N ARG A 124 -41.05 12.55 18.50
CA ARG A 124 -40.44 13.84 18.83
C ARG A 124 -40.81 14.92 17.81
N PHE A 125 -40.81 14.60 16.52
CA PHE A 125 -41.19 15.51 15.46
C PHE A 125 -42.69 15.87 15.53
N SER A 126 -43.56 14.90 15.77
CA SER A 126 -45.00 15.13 15.96
C SER A 126 -45.34 16.00 17.17
N LEU A 127 -44.41 16.15 18.13
CA LEU A 127 -44.55 17.00 19.31
C LEU A 127 -44.01 18.42 19.11
N LEU A 128 -43.38 18.72 17.96
CA LEU A 128 -43.02 20.08 17.61
C LEU A 128 -44.26 20.80 17.05
N PRO A 129 -44.64 21.98 17.56
CA PRO A 129 -45.69 22.77 16.94
C PRO A 129 -45.26 23.10 15.51
N ALA A 130 -46.13 22.88 14.53
CA ALA A 130 -45.90 23.39 13.19
C ALA A 130 -45.66 24.90 13.29
N ASP A 131 -44.54 25.39 12.75
CA ASP A 131 -44.20 26.81 12.80
C ASP A 131 -45.39 27.64 12.30
N PRO A 132 -45.85 28.66 13.07
CA PRO A 132 -46.90 29.53 12.60
C PRO A 132 -46.39 30.28 11.37
N SER A 133 -47.11 30.14 10.27
CA SER A 133 -46.85 30.84 9.01
C SER A 133 -46.90 32.36 9.16
#